data_AF-I1H7E8-F1
#
_entry.id   AF-I1H7E8-F1
#
_cell.length_a   1.000
_cell.length_b   1.000
_cell.length_c   1.000
_cell.angle_alpha   90.00
_cell.angle_beta   90.00
_cell.angle_gamma   90.00
#
_symmetry.space_group_name_H-M   'P 1'
#
loop_
_entity.id
_entity.type
_entity.pdbx_description
1 polymer ?
#
loop_
_entity_poly.entity_id
_entity_poly.type
_entity_poly.pdbx_seq_one_letter_code
_entity_poly.pdbx_strand_id
1 'polypeptide(L)'
;MATSSSPLTTTHSSFLSSAPCSLTTMAALPRRRRPGARYPRIQAIDFDQNTIVAITVGVASVAAGIGIPIFYENQIDNSAKRDNTQPCFPCSGSGAQVCRFCTGAGTVTVVIGSGESEVSKCVNCDGIGSLTCTTCQGSGIQPRYLDRREFKDDDD
;
A
#
# COMPACT_ATOMS: atom_id res chain seq x y z
N MET A 1 19.98 29.59 -24.95
CA MET A 1 21.30 30.15 -24.55
C MET A 1 21.06 30.94 -23.27
N ALA A 2 21.64 30.67 -22.10
CA ALA A 2 22.83 29.92 -21.76
C ALA A 2 22.60 29.10 -20.47
N THR A 3 23.20 27.92 -20.44
CA THR A 3 23.39 27.04 -19.30
C THR A 3 24.51 27.59 -18.41
N SER A 4 24.35 27.60 -17.09
CA SER A 4 25.45 27.85 -16.16
C SER A 4 25.58 26.69 -15.19
N SER A 5 26.54 25.82 -15.48
CA SER A 5 27.05 24.74 -14.63
C SER A 5 27.98 25.31 -13.56
N SER A 6 27.88 24.80 -12.33
CA SER A 6 28.87 25.08 -11.27
C SER A 6 29.79 23.85 -11.10
N PRO A 7 31.12 24.05 -10.92
CA PRO A 7 32.10 22.97 -10.96
C PRO A 7 32.28 22.25 -9.62
N LEU A 8 32.64 20.97 -9.73
CA LEU A 8 33.01 20.07 -8.63
C LEU A 8 34.26 20.57 -7.89
N THR A 9 34.20 20.58 -6.56
CA THR A 9 35.37 20.81 -5.69
C THR A 9 36.08 19.49 -5.40
N THR A 10 37.24 19.33 -6.03
CA THR A 10 38.25 18.31 -5.78
C THR A 10 38.96 18.57 -4.45
N THR A 11 38.89 17.64 -3.50
CA THR A 11 39.67 17.68 -2.25
C THR A 11 40.98 16.93 -2.42
N HIS A 12 42.10 17.66 -2.43
CA HIS A 12 43.46 17.13 -2.44
C HIS A 12 43.87 16.67 -1.02
N SER A 13 44.28 15.41 -0.89
CA SER A 13 44.94 14.88 0.31
C SER A 13 46.45 15.17 0.24
N SER A 14 47.02 15.61 1.36
CA SER A 14 48.47 15.80 1.50
C SER A 14 48.97 14.79 2.54
N PHE A 15 49.62 13.73 2.06
CA PHE A 15 50.50 12.89 2.86
C PHE A 15 51.93 13.37 2.66
N LEU A 16 52.71 13.51 3.75
CA LEU A 16 54.09 13.01 3.90
C LEU A 16 54.80 13.65 5.12
N SER A 17 55.35 12.77 5.96
CA SER A 17 56.67 12.85 6.65
C SER A 17 56.91 13.96 7.68
N SER A 18 57.69 13.81 8.76
CA SER A 18 58.76 12.86 9.14
C SER A 18 59.04 12.97 10.65
N ALA A 19 59.65 11.92 11.23
CA ALA A 19 60.10 11.84 12.63
C ALA A 19 61.25 12.81 12.99
N PRO A 20 61.62 12.92 14.28
CA PRO A 20 62.79 12.16 14.74
C PRO A 20 62.71 11.54 16.16
N CYS A 21 63.55 10.53 16.35
CA CYS A 21 63.82 9.78 17.58
C CYS A 21 64.52 10.62 18.67
N SER A 22 64.28 10.28 19.94
CA SER A 22 65.24 10.50 21.05
C SER A 22 65.03 9.47 22.16
N LEU A 23 66.15 9.03 22.74
CA LEU A 23 66.35 7.82 23.54
C LEU A 23 66.31 8.10 25.07
N THR A 24 65.76 7.14 25.83
CA THR A 24 65.98 6.78 27.25
C THR A 24 65.97 7.84 28.36
N THR A 25 65.04 7.65 29.31
CA THR A 25 65.33 7.76 30.76
C THR A 25 64.47 6.72 31.49
N MET A 26 65.09 5.73 32.13
CA MET A 26 64.42 4.78 33.01
C MET A 26 64.16 5.46 34.37
N ALA A 27 62.94 5.93 34.59
CA ALA A 27 62.51 6.45 35.88
C ALA A 27 61.72 5.37 36.66
N ALA A 28 62.07 5.26 37.94
CA ALA A 28 61.73 4.17 38.86
C ALA A 28 60.23 3.88 39.01
N LEU A 29 59.91 2.59 39.19
CA LEU A 29 58.60 2.07 39.59
C LEU A 29 58.17 2.59 40.98
N PRO A 30 57.04 3.30 41.12
CA PRO A 30 56.39 3.42 42.40
C PRO A 30 55.47 2.21 42.63
N ARG A 31 55.95 1.33 43.50
CA ARG A 31 55.20 0.56 44.52
C ARG A 31 53.67 0.47 44.31
N ARG A 32 53.20 -0.74 43.95
CA ARG A 32 51.83 -1.24 44.06
C ARG A 32 51.09 -0.62 45.26
N ARG A 33 50.12 0.26 45.00
CA ARG A 33 48.98 0.48 45.90
C ARG A 33 47.81 -0.34 45.36
N ARG A 34 47.25 -1.17 46.24
CA ARG A 34 46.09 -2.04 45.99
C ARG A 34 44.96 -1.23 45.32
N PRO A 35 44.29 -1.73 44.26
CA PRO A 35 43.03 -1.16 43.84
C PRO A 35 42.01 -1.44 44.94
N GLY A 36 41.66 -0.42 45.73
CA GLY A 36 40.41 -0.44 46.48
C GLY A 36 39.27 -0.61 45.50
N ALA A 37 38.25 -1.40 45.89
CA ALA A 37 37.06 -1.65 45.09
C ALA A 37 36.53 -0.34 44.50
N ARG A 38 36.70 -0.16 43.18
CA ARG A 38 36.05 0.93 42.45
C ARG A 38 34.62 0.47 42.22
N TYR A 39 33.71 0.95 43.05
CA TYR A 39 32.29 0.96 42.71
C TYR A 39 32.15 1.62 41.34
N PRO A 40 31.39 1.05 40.38
CA PRO A 40 31.09 1.76 39.15
C PRO A 40 30.29 3.00 39.53
N ARG A 41 30.97 4.15 39.54
CA ARG A 41 30.33 5.44 39.75
C ARG A 41 29.48 5.68 38.51
N ILE A 42 28.16 5.66 38.68
CA ILE A 42 27.22 6.04 37.62
C ILE A 42 27.59 7.47 37.23
N GLN A 43 28.25 7.60 36.09
CA GLN A 43 28.58 8.88 35.51
C GLN A 43 27.26 9.46 35.03
N ALA A 44 26.90 10.65 35.51
CA ALA A 44 25.80 11.39 34.91
C ALA A 44 26.10 11.47 33.41
N ILE A 45 25.15 11.03 32.58
CA ILE A 45 25.27 11.12 31.12
C ILE A 45 25.39 12.61 30.83
N ASP A 46 26.61 13.08 30.58
CA ASP A 46 26.81 14.42 30.03
C ASP A 46 26.13 14.41 28.68
N PHE A 47 25.07 15.20 28.58
CA PHE A 47 24.23 15.31 27.41
C PHE A 47 24.99 16.16 26.39
N ASP A 48 26.03 15.58 25.80
CA ASP A 48 26.87 16.19 24.78
C ASP A 48 26.03 16.49 23.54
N GLN A 49 26.28 17.63 22.89
CA GLN A 49 25.54 18.11 21.72
C GLN A 49 25.42 17.01 20.65
N ASN A 50 26.48 16.20 20.49
CA ASN A 50 26.52 15.09 19.54
C ASN A 50 25.58 13.93 19.93
N THR A 51 25.45 13.65 21.23
CA THR A 51 24.53 12.62 21.75
C THR A 51 23.08 13.04 21.56
N ILE A 52 22.76 14.32 21.74
CA ILE A 52 21.41 14.86 21.48
C ILE A 52 21.06 14.72 20.00
N VAL A 53 21.98 15.13 19.13
CA VAL A 53 21.80 15.04 17.67
C VAL A 53 21.62 13.58 17.25
N ALA A 54 22.42 12.65 17.78
CA ALA A 54 22.29 11.23 17.46
C ALA A 54 20.94 10.65 17.86
N ILE A 55 20.46 10.94 19.08
CA ILE A 55 19.16 10.44 19.56
C ILE A 55 18.00 11.05 18.76
N THR A 56 18.03 12.36 18.52
CA THR A 56 16.96 13.05 17.78
C THR A 56 16.86 12.59 16.34
N VAL A 57 17.99 12.46 15.64
CA VAL A 57 18.04 11.91 14.27
C VAL A 57 17.57 10.46 14.26
N GLY A 58 17.98 9.65 15.24
CA GLY A 58 17.55 8.26 15.38
C GLY A 58 16.03 8.12 15.53
N VAL A 59 15.43 8.87 16.45
CA VAL A 59 13.98 8.85 16.68
C VAL A 59 13.21 9.38 15.47
N ALA A 60 13.65 10.49 14.88
CA ALA A 60 13.02 11.06 13.69
C ALA A 60 13.05 10.09 12.50
N SER A 61 14.15 9.37 12.31
CA SER A 61 14.31 8.37 11.24
C SER A 61 13.35 7.20 11.41
N VAL A 62 13.21 6.67 12.63
CA VAL A 62 12.27 5.57 12.94
C VAL A 62 10.82 6.04 12.77
N ALA A 63 10.49 7.23 13.28
CA ALA A 63 9.15 7.80 13.14
C ALA A 63 8.77 8.01 11.67
N ALA A 64 9.68 8.52 10.85
CA ALA A 64 9.47 8.64 9.41
C ALA A 64 9.33 7.26 8.74
N GLY A 65 10.16 6.28 9.11
CA GLY A 65 10.13 4.92 8.58
C GLY A 65 8.80 4.19 8.80
N ILE A 66 8.10 4.46 9.90
CA ILE A 66 6.78 3.87 10.22
C ILE A 66 5.65 4.76 9.71
N GLY A 67 5.77 6.08 9.89
CA GLY A 67 4.70 7.03 9.57
C GLY A 67 4.42 7.18 8.08
N ILE A 68 5.45 7.08 7.23
CA ILE A 68 5.28 7.20 5.78
C ILE A 68 4.42 6.05 5.22
N PRO A 69 4.70 4.76 5.48
CA PRO A 69 3.82 3.67 5.07
C PRO A 69 2.37 3.83 5.54
N ILE A 70 2.14 4.17 6.82
CA ILE A 70 0.79 4.35 7.38
C ILE A 70 0.03 5.49 6.68
N PHE A 71 0.70 6.60 6.37
CA PHE A 71 0.08 7.71 5.64
C PHE A 71 -0.34 7.30 4.22
N TYR A 72 0.49 6.51 3.53
CA TYR A 72 0.15 6.01 2.20
C TYR A 72 -1.01 5.00 2.24
N GLU A 73 -1.06 4.09 3.21
CA GLU A 73 -2.18 3.16 3.38
C GLU A 73 -3.51 3.90 3.61
N ASN A 74 -3.51 4.90 4.49
CA ASN A 74 -4.71 5.69 4.75
C ASN A 74 -5.22 6.44 3.50
N GLN A 75 -4.33 6.94 2.64
CA GLN A 75 -4.76 7.57 1.37
C GLN A 75 -5.37 6.56 0.38
N ILE A 76 -4.88 5.32 0.40
CA ILE A 76 -5.40 4.24 -0.44
C ILE A 76 -6.81 3.84 0.03
N ASP A 77 -7.00 3.65 1.34
CA ASP A 77 -8.29 3.27 1.91
C ASP A 77 -9.37 4.34 1.69
N ASN A 78 -9.01 5.61 1.83
CA ASN A 78 -9.94 6.71 1.60
C ASN A 78 -10.33 6.85 0.12
N SER A 79 -9.44 6.46 -0.79
CA SER A 79 -9.77 6.38 -2.22
C SER A 79 -10.65 5.18 -2.54
N ALA A 80 -10.46 4.04 -1.86
CA ALA A 80 -11.31 2.85 -2.01
C ALA A 80 -12.76 3.12 -1.57
N LYS A 81 -12.96 3.94 -0.52
CA LYS A 81 -14.30 4.32 0.00
C LYS A 81 -15.13 5.21 -0.94
N ARG A 82 -14.58 5.70 -2.05
CA ARG A 82 -15.37 6.47 -3.02
C ARG A 82 -16.49 5.58 -3.55
N ASP A 83 -17.74 5.92 -3.22
CA ASP A 83 -18.91 5.24 -3.79
C ASP A 83 -18.80 5.17 -5.31
N ASN A 84 -19.00 3.97 -5.84
CA ASN A 84 -19.00 3.74 -7.27
C ASN A 84 -20.43 3.81 -7.79
N THR A 85 -20.77 4.92 -8.44
CA THR A 85 -22.10 5.14 -9.00
C THR A 85 -22.11 5.01 -10.53
N GLN A 86 -21.05 4.44 -11.13
CA GLN A 86 -21.01 4.26 -12.58
C GLN A 86 -22.01 3.16 -12.97
N PRO A 87 -23.03 3.49 -13.78
CA PRO A 87 -24.02 2.50 -14.17
C PRO A 87 -23.38 1.43 -15.04
N CYS A 88 -23.78 0.18 -14.82
CA CYS A 88 -23.34 -0.95 -15.63
C CYS A 88 -23.79 -0.76 -17.08
N PHE A 89 -22.82 -0.66 -17.99
CA PHE A 89 -23.09 -0.32 -19.39
C PHE A 89 -24.12 -1.23 -20.07
N PRO A 90 -24.07 -2.58 -19.97
CA PRO A 90 -25.07 -3.43 -20.59
C PRO A 90 -26.49 -3.20 -20.09
N CYS A 91 -26.70 -3.02 -18.78
CA CYS A 91 -28.05 -2.93 -18.18
C CYS A 91 -28.46 -1.49 -17.84
N SER A 92 -27.65 -0.50 -18.20
CA SER A 92 -27.89 0.93 -17.92
C SER A 92 -28.22 1.23 -16.45
N GLY A 93 -27.63 0.49 -15.51
CA GLY A 93 -27.87 0.68 -14.09
C GLY A 93 -28.99 -0.17 -13.47
N SER A 94 -29.78 -0.89 -14.26
CA SER A 94 -30.95 -1.62 -13.73
C SER A 94 -30.62 -2.90 -12.96
N GLY A 95 -29.42 -3.46 -13.18
CA GLY A 95 -29.06 -4.79 -12.68
C GLY A 95 -29.71 -5.95 -13.44
N ALA A 96 -30.62 -5.68 -14.37
CA ALA A 96 -31.37 -6.70 -15.10
C ALA A 96 -31.49 -6.39 -16.60
N GLN A 97 -31.50 -7.44 -17.40
CA GLN A 97 -31.73 -7.39 -18.83
C GLN A 97 -33.12 -7.89 -19.15
N VAL A 98 -33.82 -7.24 -20.07
CA VAL A 98 -35.08 -7.76 -20.59
C VAL A 98 -34.83 -9.11 -21.25
N CYS A 99 -35.64 -10.11 -20.92
CA CYS A 99 -35.51 -11.44 -21.52
C CYS A 99 -35.81 -11.33 -23.01
N ARG A 100 -34.81 -11.57 -23.87
CA ARG A 100 -34.95 -11.50 -25.33
C ARG A 100 -35.89 -12.57 -25.90
N PHE A 101 -36.07 -13.69 -25.20
CA PHE A 101 -36.92 -14.79 -25.69
C PHE A 101 -38.42 -14.47 -25.62
N CYS A 102 -38.87 -13.78 -24.57
CA CYS A 102 -40.27 -13.38 -24.42
C CYS A 102 -40.46 -11.87 -24.54
N THR A 103 -39.41 -11.12 -24.88
CA THR A 103 -39.40 -9.65 -24.97
C THR A 103 -39.97 -8.96 -23.72
N GLY A 104 -39.78 -9.55 -22.54
CA GLY A 104 -40.33 -9.04 -21.29
C GLY A 104 -41.71 -9.57 -20.90
N ALA A 105 -42.40 -10.31 -21.75
CA ALA A 105 -43.76 -10.80 -21.48
C ALA A 105 -43.83 -11.92 -20.43
N GLY A 106 -42.73 -12.65 -20.20
CA GLY A 106 -42.70 -13.82 -19.32
C GLY A 106 -43.37 -15.08 -19.91
N THR A 107 -44.04 -14.97 -21.05
CA THR A 107 -44.67 -16.11 -21.74
C THR A 107 -44.22 -16.22 -23.19
N VAL A 108 -44.25 -17.43 -23.74
CA VAL A 108 -43.98 -17.71 -25.15
C VAL A 108 -45.21 -18.39 -25.75
N THR A 109 -45.74 -17.81 -26.83
CA THR A 109 -46.87 -18.35 -27.58
C THR A 109 -46.36 -19.19 -28.74
N VAL A 110 -46.70 -20.48 -28.76
CA VAL A 110 -46.40 -21.35 -29.90
C VAL A 110 -47.69 -21.65 -30.64
N VAL A 111 -47.72 -21.37 -31.94
CA VAL A 111 -48.85 -21.72 -32.81
C VAL A 111 -48.67 -23.16 -33.25
N ILE A 112 -49.54 -24.04 -32.77
CA ILE A 112 -49.58 -25.44 -33.17
C ILE A 112 -50.49 -25.49 -34.41
N GLY A 113 -50.10 -26.25 -35.44
CA GLY A 113 -50.58 -26.14 -36.83
C GLY A 113 -52.09 -26.38 -37.12
N SER A 114 -52.96 -26.32 -36.12
CA SER A 114 -54.42 -26.42 -36.16
C SER A 114 -55.15 -25.09 -35.90
N GLY A 115 -54.42 -23.98 -35.71
CA GLY A 115 -55.01 -22.69 -35.31
C GLY A 115 -55.17 -22.52 -33.81
N GLU A 116 -54.74 -23.51 -33.03
CA GLU A 116 -54.64 -23.45 -31.57
C GLU A 116 -53.27 -22.86 -31.17
N SER A 117 -53.30 -21.83 -30.32
CA SER A 117 -52.09 -21.26 -29.74
C SER A 117 -51.94 -21.72 -28.30
N GLU A 118 -50.81 -22.34 -27.98
CA GLU A 118 -50.47 -22.69 -26.61
C GLU A 118 -49.57 -21.60 -26.02
N VAL A 119 -49.98 -21.06 -24.87
CA VAL A 119 -49.21 -20.06 -24.13
C VAL A 119 -48.47 -20.78 -23.01
N SER A 120 -47.14 -20.84 -23.13
CA SER A 120 -46.29 -21.45 -22.12
C SER A 120 -45.50 -20.39 -21.37
N LYS A 121 -45.08 -20.73 -20.15
CA LYS A 121 -44.14 -19.92 -19.37
C LYS A 121 -42.80 -19.86 -20.12
N CYS A 122 -42.20 -18.67 -20.23
CA CYS A 122 -40.89 -18.53 -20.85
C CYS A 122 -39.83 -19.24 -20.01
N VAL A 123 -39.30 -20.35 -20.53
CA VAL A 123 -38.29 -21.20 -19.87
C VAL A 123 -37.00 -20.42 -19.62
N ASN A 124 -36.64 -19.50 -20.51
CA ASN A 124 -35.37 -18.78 -20.40
C ASN A 124 -35.28 -17.83 -19.20
N CYS A 125 -36.41 -17.24 -18.78
CA CYS A 125 -36.44 -16.32 -17.65
C CYS A 125 -37.37 -16.78 -16.53
N ASP A 126 -37.77 -18.06 -16.54
CA ASP A 126 -38.76 -18.60 -15.62
C ASP A 126 -39.97 -17.69 -15.41
N GLY A 127 -40.51 -17.17 -16.51
CA GLY A 127 -41.70 -16.31 -16.48
C GLY A 127 -41.53 -14.91 -15.88
N ILE A 128 -40.33 -14.53 -15.43
CA ILE A 128 -40.05 -13.23 -14.82
C ILE A 128 -40.09 -12.09 -15.86
N GLY A 129 -39.72 -12.37 -17.10
CA GLY A 129 -39.60 -11.35 -18.17
C GLY A 129 -38.24 -10.63 -18.18
N SER A 130 -37.39 -10.85 -17.18
CA SER A 130 -36.03 -10.32 -17.13
C SER A 130 -35.02 -11.35 -16.61
N LEU A 131 -33.75 -11.13 -16.94
CA LEU A 131 -32.60 -11.92 -16.51
C LEU A 131 -31.67 -11.02 -15.70
N THR A 132 -31.08 -11.55 -14.64
CA THR A 132 -30.04 -10.83 -13.90
C THR A 132 -28.87 -10.50 -14.84
N CYS A 133 -28.42 -9.25 -14.84
CA CYS A 133 -27.29 -8.85 -15.67
C CYS A 133 -26.02 -9.53 -15.15
N THR A 134 -25.44 -10.43 -15.95
CA THR A 134 -24.24 -11.19 -15.59
C THR A 134 -22.99 -10.31 -15.47
N THR A 135 -22.99 -9.15 -16.11
CA THR A 135 -21.85 -8.22 -16.07
C THR A 135 -21.70 -7.53 -14.71
N CYS A 136 -22.81 -7.20 -14.05
CA CYS A 136 -22.81 -6.59 -12.72
C CYS A 136 -23.41 -7.50 -11.63
N GLN A 137 -23.75 -8.74 -11.96
CA GLN A 137 -24.40 -9.71 -11.07
C GLN A 137 -25.62 -9.15 -10.34
N GLY A 138 -26.41 -8.31 -11.01
CA GLY A 138 -27.59 -7.69 -10.41
C GLY A 138 -27.38 -6.36 -9.68
N SER A 139 -26.14 -5.92 -9.44
CA SER A 139 -25.89 -4.66 -8.71
C SER A 139 -26.29 -3.41 -9.48
N GLY A 140 -26.34 -3.48 -10.81
CA GLY A 140 -26.50 -2.32 -11.68
C GLY A 140 -25.27 -1.41 -11.74
N ILE A 141 -24.21 -1.70 -10.99
CA ILE A 141 -22.99 -0.89 -10.93
C ILE A 141 -21.88 -1.58 -11.69
N GLN A 142 -21.11 -0.81 -12.47
CA GLN A 142 -19.93 -1.31 -13.16
C GLN A 142 -18.81 -1.54 -12.13
N PRO A 143 -18.34 -2.78 -11.88
CA PRO A 143 -17.29 -3.02 -10.89
C PRO A 143 -16.02 -2.25 -11.26
N ARG A 144 -15.35 -1.63 -10.28
CA ARG A 144 -14.03 -1.07 -10.56
C ARG A 144 -13.07 -2.19 -10.88
N TYR A 145 -12.06 -1.88 -11.68
CA TYR A 145 -11.02 -2.85 -12.02
C TYR A 145 -10.31 -3.42 -10.77
N LEU A 146 -10.28 -2.65 -9.68
CA LEU A 146 -9.75 -3.07 -8.39
C LEU A 146 -10.71 -4.00 -7.62
N ASP A 147 -12.02 -3.68 -7.61
CA ASP A 147 -13.06 -4.46 -6.90
C ASP A 147 -13.33 -5.83 -7.53
N ARG A 148 -12.91 -6.06 -8.78
CA ARG A 148 -13.04 -7.37 -9.44
C ARG A 148 -12.13 -8.45 -8.79
N ARG A 149 -11.14 -8.06 -7.99
CA ARG A 149 -10.11 -8.98 -7.46
C ARG A 149 -10.39 -9.53 -6.07
N GLU A 150 -11.47 -9.13 -5.41
CA GLU A 150 -11.98 -9.91 -4.28
C GLU A 150 -12.57 -11.21 -4.85
N PHE A 151 -11.68 -12.16 -5.14
CA PHE A 151 -12.06 -13.55 -5.25
C PHE A 151 -12.55 -13.91 -3.84
N LYS A 152 -13.85 -14.09 -3.72
CA LYS A 152 -14.42 -14.77 -2.57
C LYS A 152 -13.87 -16.19 -2.66
N ASP A 153 -12.78 -16.44 -1.97
CA ASP A 153 -12.31 -17.78 -1.72
C ASP A 153 -13.36 -18.39 -0.79
N ASP A 154 -14.36 -19.02 -1.39
CA ASP A 154 -15.34 -19.84 -0.70
C ASP A 154 -14.58 -21.12 -0.26
N ASP A 155 -13.77 -20.98 0.80
CA ASP A 155 -13.18 -22.11 1.53
C ASP A 155 -14.27 -22.68 2.46
N ASP A 156 -15.00 -23.69 1.96
CA ASP A 156 -15.82 -24.63 2.73
C ASP A 156 -14.96 -25.71 3.42
#